data_AF-A0A3P6VHP3-F1
#
_entry.id   AF-A0A3P6VHP3-F1
#
_cell.length_a   1.000
_cell.length_b   1.000
_cell.length_c   1.000
_cell.angle_alpha   90.00
_cell.angle_beta   90.00
_cell.angle_gamma   90.00
#
_symmetry.space_group_name_H-M   'P 1'
#
loop_
_entity.id
_entity.type
_entity.pdbx_description
1 polymer ?
#
loop_
_entity_poly.entity_id
_entity_poly.type
_entity_poly.pdbx_seq_one_letter_code
_entity_poly.pdbx_strand_id
1 'polypeptide(L)'
;MIAALYACTFAGIKLRDWGYARREARLNENREVRIALMPFLIAEQQRMYLKHLIKNRDYEKELMKDVPGWEVGHWHDCPLYHNPRDLWCEPSLQEYYAHQSKKMREKHLYAHMEY
;
A
#
# COMPACT_ATOMS: atom_id res chain seq x y z
N MET A 1 -49.38 -30.42 -15.27
CA MET A 1 -48.70 -29.12 -15.39
C MET A 1 -48.00 -28.68 -14.10
N ILE A 2 -48.67 -28.66 -12.94
CA ILE A 2 -48.09 -28.16 -11.68
C ILE A 2 -46.83 -28.94 -11.23
N ALA A 3 -46.86 -30.28 -11.26
CA ALA A 3 -45.70 -31.10 -10.86
C ALA A 3 -44.45 -30.89 -11.73
N ALA A 4 -44.63 -30.62 -13.04
CA ALA A 4 -43.52 -30.35 -13.95
C ALA A 4 -42.85 -29.00 -13.63
N LEU A 5 -43.63 -27.98 -13.25
CA LEU A 5 -43.08 -26.70 -12.82
C LEU A 5 -42.22 -26.87 -11.55
N TYR A 6 -42.70 -27.62 -10.57
CA TYR A 6 -41.92 -27.90 -9.35
C TYR A 6 -40.64 -28.71 -9.63
N ALA A 7 -40.67 -29.66 -10.57
CA ALA A 7 -39.47 -30.39 -10.97
C ALA A 7 -38.44 -29.48 -11.66
N CYS A 8 -38.88 -28.61 -12.57
CA CYS A 8 -38.02 -27.65 -13.24
C CYS A 8 -37.41 -26.63 -12.26
N THR A 9 -38.18 -26.12 -11.29
CA THR A 9 -37.65 -25.20 -10.27
C THR A 9 -36.66 -25.89 -9.34
N PHE A 10 -36.95 -27.13 -8.91
CA PHE A 10 -36.03 -27.92 -8.09
C PHE A 10 -34.69 -28.17 -8.81
N ALA A 11 -34.74 -28.60 -10.08
CA ALA A 11 -33.54 -28.80 -10.89
C ALA A 11 -32.76 -27.49 -11.10
N GLY A 12 -33.47 -26.39 -11.39
CA GLY A 12 -32.86 -25.07 -11.54
C GLY A 12 -32.15 -24.59 -10.26
N ILE A 13 -32.76 -24.79 -9.09
CA ILE A 13 -32.14 -24.46 -7.80
C ILE A 13 -30.87 -25.29 -7.59
N LYS A 14 -30.91 -26.62 -7.84
CA LYS A 14 -29.73 -27.49 -7.70
C LYS A 14 -28.59 -27.10 -8.64
N LEU A 15 -28.89 -26.76 -9.89
CA LEU A 15 -27.89 -26.28 -10.85
C LEU A 15 -27.29 -24.94 -10.43
N ARG A 16 -28.11 -24.01 -9.94
CA ARG A 16 -27.66 -22.72 -9.41
C ARG A 16 -26.75 -22.91 -8.20
N ASP A 17 -27.15 -23.74 -7.25
CA ASP A 17 -26.37 -23.99 -6.02
C ASP A 17 -25.03 -24.66 -6.35
N TRP A 18 -25.01 -25.59 -7.32
CA TRP A 18 -23.76 -26.17 -7.85
C TRP A 18 -22.86 -25.11 -8.50
N GLY A 19 -23.44 -24.24 -9.34
CA GLY A 19 -22.72 -23.12 -9.97
C GLY A 19 -22.15 -22.14 -8.94
N TYR A 20 -22.92 -21.84 -7.89
CA TYR A 20 -22.50 -20.98 -6.78
C TYR A 20 -21.35 -21.61 -6.00
N ALA A 21 -21.46 -22.88 -5.60
CA ALA A 21 -20.40 -23.59 -4.88
C ALA A 21 -19.09 -23.62 -5.69
N ARG A 22 -19.18 -23.84 -7.00
CA ARG A 22 -18.01 -23.82 -7.89
C ARG A 22 -17.38 -22.42 -8.01
N ARG A 23 -18.20 -21.37 -8.05
CA ARG A 23 -17.70 -19.99 -8.06
C ARG A 23 -17.02 -19.65 -6.74
N GLU A 24 -17.61 -20.06 -5.62
CA GLU A 24 -17.07 -19.81 -4.29
C GLU A 24 -15.73 -20.52 -4.09
N ALA A 25 -15.60 -21.77 -4.54
CA ALA A 25 -14.34 -22.50 -4.52
C ALA A 25 -13.21 -21.75 -5.27
N ARG A 26 -13.51 -21.20 -6.47
CA ARG A 26 -12.54 -20.39 -7.23
C ARG A 26 -12.20 -19.07 -6.54
N LEU A 27 -13.18 -18.43 -5.89
CA LEU A 27 -12.93 -17.20 -5.14
C LEU A 27 -12.05 -17.48 -3.92
N ASN A 28 -12.24 -18.61 -3.25
CA ASN A 28 -11.41 -19.03 -2.14
C ASN A 28 -9.97 -19.31 -2.61
N GLU A 29 -9.79 -20.06 -3.69
CA GLU A 29 -8.48 -20.29 -4.30
C GLU A 29 -7.76 -18.96 -4.63
N ASN A 30 -8.47 -18.00 -5.24
CA ASN A 30 -7.92 -16.67 -5.51
C ASN A 30 -7.53 -15.89 -4.24
N ARG A 31 -8.27 -16.06 -3.13
CA ARG A 31 -7.91 -15.44 -1.84
C ARG A 31 -6.67 -16.10 -1.24
N GLU A 32 -6.59 -17.42 -1.29
CA GLU A 32 -5.43 -18.18 -0.81
C GLU A 32 -4.16 -17.78 -1.57
N VAL A 33 -4.23 -17.65 -2.89
CA VAL A 33 -3.11 -17.16 -3.70
C VAL A 33 -2.70 -15.74 -3.28
N ARG A 34 -3.66 -14.84 -3.05
CA ARG A 34 -3.35 -13.47 -2.58
C ARG A 34 -2.66 -13.48 -1.21
N ILE A 35 -3.15 -14.29 -0.26
CA ILE A 35 -2.56 -14.41 1.08
C ILE A 35 -1.13 -14.94 0.97
N ALA A 36 -0.90 -15.95 0.12
CA ALA A 36 0.43 -16.51 -0.10
C ALA A 36 1.41 -15.51 -0.73
N LEU A 37 0.94 -14.64 -1.63
CA LEU A 37 1.78 -13.62 -2.30
C LEU A 37 1.96 -12.34 -1.48
N MET A 38 1.00 -12.00 -0.61
CA MET A 38 1.00 -10.78 0.20
C MET A 38 2.33 -10.50 0.92
N PRO A 39 2.99 -11.46 1.62
CA PRO A 39 4.23 -11.16 2.33
C PRO A 39 5.36 -10.72 1.39
N PHE A 40 5.41 -11.24 0.17
CA PHE A 40 6.42 -10.84 -0.82
C PHE A 40 6.14 -9.42 -1.34
N LEU A 41 4.89 -9.12 -1.69
CA LEU A 41 4.50 -7.80 -2.18
C LEU A 41 4.72 -6.72 -1.12
N ILE A 42 4.36 -7.00 0.13
CA ILE A 42 4.62 -6.09 1.26
C ILE A 42 6.12 -5.91 1.44
N ALA A 43 6.92 -6.98 1.44
CA ALA A 43 8.37 -6.88 1.59
C ALA A 43 9.03 -6.06 0.46
N GLU A 44 8.57 -6.24 -0.78
CA GLU A 44 9.05 -5.45 -1.92
C GLU A 44 8.67 -3.97 -1.79
N GLN A 45 7.44 -3.67 -1.42
CA GLN A 45 6.97 -2.31 -1.16
C GLN A 45 7.78 -1.64 -0.05
N GLN A 46 8.00 -2.32 1.08
CA GLN A 46 8.78 -1.82 2.20
C GLN A 46 10.24 -1.54 1.80
N ARG A 47 10.85 -2.42 1.00
CA ARG A 47 12.20 -2.20 0.46
C ARG A 47 12.25 -0.99 -0.47
N MET A 48 11.27 -0.82 -1.36
CA MET A 48 11.21 0.36 -2.24
C MET A 48 11.06 1.64 -1.42
N TYR A 49 10.19 1.62 -0.42
CA TYR A 49 9.92 2.75 0.47
C TYR A 49 11.18 3.21 1.21
N LEU A 50 11.87 2.29 1.91
CA LEU A 50 13.10 2.61 2.63
C LEU A 50 14.23 3.08 1.71
N LYS A 51 14.38 2.47 0.53
CA LYS A 51 15.35 2.92 -0.47
C LYS A 51 15.09 4.35 -0.93
N HIS A 52 13.83 4.74 -1.04
CA HIS A 52 13.47 6.10 -1.41
C HIS A 52 13.78 7.09 -0.28
N LEU A 53 13.50 6.75 0.97
CA LEU A 53 13.89 7.57 2.12
C LEU A 53 15.40 7.77 2.23
N ILE A 54 16.19 6.71 1.98
CA ILE A 54 17.66 6.82 1.93
C ILE A 54 18.09 7.82 0.84
N LYS A 55 17.48 7.78 -0.34
CA LYS A 55 17.78 8.75 -1.41
C LYS A 55 17.45 10.18 -1.00
N ASN A 56 16.32 10.41 -0.34
CA ASN A 56 15.95 11.76 0.13
C ASN A 56 16.95 12.27 1.17
N ARG A 57 17.35 11.41 2.12
CA ARG A 57 18.37 11.73 3.13
C ARG A 57 19.73 12.04 2.50
N ASP A 58 20.15 11.24 1.52
CA ASP A 58 21.43 11.43 0.84
C ASP A 58 21.40 12.73 0.00
N TYR A 59 20.25 13.07 -0.60
CA TYR A 59 20.04 14.35 -1.29
C TYR A 59 20.07 15.54 -0.32
N GLU A 60 19.44 15.44 0.84
CA GLU A 60 19.51 16.47 1.89
C GLU A 60 20.97 16.73 2.30
N LYS A 61 21.74 15.67 2.51
CA LYS A 61 23.18 15.76 2.83
C LYS A 61 23.97 16.50 1.75
N GLU A 62 23.69 16.22 0.48
CA GLU A 62 24.36 16.89 -0.64
C GLU A 62 23.93 18.37 -0.75
N LEU A 63 22.64 18.65 -0.57
CA LEU A 63 22.06 19.98 -0.68
C LEU A 63 22.53 20.91 0.45
N MET A 64 22.67 20.39 1.67
CA MET A 64 22.96 21.17 2.88
C MET A 64 24.44 21.17 3.29
N LYS A 65 25.33 20.60 2.47
CA LYS A 65 26.77 20.46 2.77
C LYS A 65 27.48 21.79 3.08
N ASP A 66 26.99 22.89 2.50
CA ASP A 66 27.63 24.21 2.58
C ASP A 66 27.12 25.03 3.77
N VAL A 67 26.12 24.53 4.51
CA VAL A 67 25.53 25.23 5.67
C VAL A 67 26.26 24.83 6.95
N PRO A 68 26.89 25.79 7.67
CA PRO A 68 27.64 25.48 8.87
C PRO A 68 26.72 24.99 9.99
N GLY A 69 27.07 23.86 10.61
CA GLY A 69 26.31 23.28 11.72
C GLY A 69 25.04 22.54 11.31
N TRP A 70 24.82 22.27 10.01
CA TRP A 70 23.66 21.48 9.58
C TRP A 70 23.86 19.98 9.85
N GLU A 71 22.94 19.40 10.60
CA GLU A 71 22.84 17.95 10.80
C GLU A 71 21.65 17.40 10.01
N VAL A 72 21.90 16.34 9.23
CA VAL A 72 20.86 15.71 8.40
C VAL A 72 19.75 15.16 9.28
N GLY A 73 18.49 15.44 8.93
CA GLY A 73 17.31 15.01 9.72
C GLY A 73 17.02 15.86 10.95
N HIS A 74 17.72 16.99 11.11
CA HIS A 74 17.44 18.00 12.13
C HIS A 74 16.94 19.29 11.48
N TRP A 75 15.98 19.93 12.14
CA TRP A 75 15.62 21.31 11.89
C TRP A 75 16.39 22.20 12.85
N HIS A 76 17.57 22.67 12.42
CA HIS A 76 18.51 23.40 13.28
C HIS A 76 18.80 22.60 14.57
N ASP A 77 18.43 23.14 15.74
CA ASP A 77 18.68 22.50 17.05
C ASP A 77 17.62 21.45 17.44
N CYS A 78 16.55 21.30 16.65
CA CYS A 78 15.44 20.40 16.94
C CYS A 78 15.44 19.19 15.99
N PRO A 79 15.32 17.94 16.46
CA PRO A 79 15.14 16.80 15.57
C PRO A 79 13.82 16.91 14.81
N LEU A 80 13.82 16.51 13.53
CA LEU A 80 12.61 16.59 12.69
C LEU A 80 11.47 15.72 13.24
N TYR A 81 11.80 14.52 13.75
CA TYR A 81 10.86 13.61 14.38
C TYR A 81 11.08 13.55 15.89
N HIS A 82 10.03 13.87 16.65
CA HIS A 82 10.05 13.71 18.10
C HIS A 82 9.73 12.25 18.48
N ASN A 83 10.76 11.50 18.84
CA ASN A 83 10.63 10.07 19.10
C ASN A 83 11.23 9.64 20.46
N PRO A 84 10.53 9.85 21.57
CA PRO A 84 11.02 9.50 22.90
C PRO A 84 11.08 7.98 23.17
N ARG A 85 10.44 7.16 22.32
CA ARG A 85 10.34 5.71 22.49
C ARG A 85 11.17 4.91 21.49
N ASP A 86 11.95 5.58 20.65
CA ASP A 86 12.76 4.99 19.59
C ASP A 86 11.95 4.06 18.65
N LEU A 87 10.68 4.43 18.38
CA LEU A 87 9.79 3.73 17.46
C LEU A 87 9.94 4.24 16.02
N TRP A 88 9.49 3.47 15.03
CA TRP A 88 9.43 4.00 13.67
C TRP A 88 8.42 5.18 13.61
N CYS A 89 8.89 6.35 13.18
CA CYS A 89 8.03 7.49 12.85
C CYS A 89 7.85 7.50 11.34
N GLU A 90 6.61 7.41 10.86
CA GLU A 90 6.32 7.50 9.43
C GLU A 90 6.47 8.94 8.94
N PRO A 91 7.35 9.20 7.95
CA PRO A 91 7.43 10.47 7.25
C PRO A 91 6.10 10.86 6.62
N SER A 92 5.84 12.17 6.53
CA SER A 92 4.67 12.66 5.82
C SER A 92 4.77 12.34 4.31
N LEU A 93 3.62 12.21 3.63
CA LEU A 93 3.61 12.00 2.18
C LEU A 93 4.32 13.14 1.41
N GLN A 94 4.28 14.35 1.96
CA GLN A 94 4.95 15.52 1.39
C GLN A 94 6.48 15.39 1.49
N GLU A 95 7.00 14.89 2.61
CA GLU A 95 8.43 14.59 2.80
C GLU A 95 8.89 13.46 1.88
N TYR A 96 8.09 12.39 1.77
CA TYR A 96 8.42 11.27 0.90
C TYR A 96 8.56 11.70 -0.57
N TYR A 97 7.64 12.54 -1.06
CA TYR A 97 7.63 13.03 -2.44
C TYR A 97 8.30 14.40 -2.64
N ALA A 98 9.13 14.87 -1.69
CA ALA A 98 9.69 16.23 -1.70
C ALA A 98 10.48 16.56 -2.97
N HIS A 99 11.28 15.62 -3.49
CA HIS A 99 12.16 15.83 -4.65
C HIS A 99 11.53 15.51 -6.01
N GLN A 100 10.22 15.23 -6.05
CA GLN A 100 9.52 14.99 -7.32
C GLN A 100 8.99 16.29 -7.94
N SER A 101 8.74 16.26 -9.25
CA SER A 101 8.07 17.38 -9.92
C SER A 101 6.68 17.62 -9.33
N LYS A 102 6.27 18.89 -9.23
CA LYS A 102 5.00 19.30 -8.61
C LYS A 102 3.79 18.50 -9.15
N LYS A 103 3.69 18.37 -10.47
CA LYS A 103 2.61 17.62 -11.14
C LYS A 103 2.59 16.14 -10.75
N MET A 104 3.76 15.50 -10.67
CA MET A 104 3.88 14.09 -10.31
C MET A 104 3.53 13.90 -8.83
N ARG A 105 4.05 14.76 -7.96
CA ARG A 105 3.74 14.77 -6.53
C ARG A 105 2.24 14.93 -6.28
N GLU A 106 1.58 15.88 -6.92
CA GLU A 106 0.13 16.10 -6.79
C GLU A 106 -0.67 14.86 -7.22
N LYS A 107 -0.27 14.21 -8.32
CA LYS A 107 -0.88 12.96 -8.77
C LYS A 107 -0.74 11.85 -7.72
N HIS A 108 0.45 11.70 -7.11
CA HIS A 108 0.67 10.69 -6.07
C HIS A 108 -0.12 11.00 -4.80
N LEU A 109 -0.12 12.26 -4.34
CA LEU A 109 -0.88 12.68 -3.16
C LEU A 109 -2.38 12.43 -3.35
N TYR A 110 -2.92 12.79 -4.51
CA TYR A 110 -4.33 12.54 -4.83
C TYR A 110 -4.65 11.04 -4.80
N ALA A 111 -3.80 10.20 -5.42
CA ALA A 111 -3.98 8.76 -5.39
C ALA A 111 -3.97 8.18 -3.97
N HIS A 112 -3.15 8.70 -3.05
CA HIS A 112 -3.13 8.24 -1.65
C HIS A 112 -4.31 8.75 -0.82
N MET A 113 -4.95 9.86 -1.18
CA MET A 113 -6.13 10.38 -0.48
C MET A 113 -7.44 9.68 -0.90
N GLU A 114 -7.46 9.03 -2.07
CA GLU A 114 -8.65 8.32 -2.57
C GLU A 114 -8.85 6.92 -1.97
N TYR A 115 -7.82 6.34 -1.34
CA TYR A 115 -7.89 5.04 -0.65
C TYR A 115 -8.23 5.20 0.83
#